data_AF-A0A9P8F133-F1
#
_entry.id   AF-A0A9P8F133-F1
#
_cell.length_a   1.000
_cell.length_b   1.000
_cell.length_c   1.000
_cell.angle_alpha   90.00
_cell.angle_beta   90.00
_cell.angle_gamma   90.00
#
_symmetry.space_group_name_H-M   'P 1'
#
loop_
_entity.id
_entity.type
_entity.pdbx_description
1 polymer ?
#
loop_
_entity_poly.entity_id
_entity_poly.type
_entity_poly.pdbx_seq_one_letter_code
_entity_poly.pdbx_strand_id
1 'polypeptide(L)'
;AIQDQFVKFIMAYSVSNGASFPYRDQIKENYLAKQYYCDVDIAHVATINEQLAHRLNNEPADMIPLFEAAIKHCAQRIIYPSQRNVNLPSAQLLLNSSVTQTLIRGLTATHVSHLVRIPGIVIGASTLSSKATVLHIQCRNCQHSQNISVLGGFSGLSLPRTCARSAQPGEESAKCPLDPYFVVHEKCQFIDQQVIKLQEAPDDVPVGELPRHIHISADRYLTNRVVPGSRCTVMGVFSTYQSKSKGSGAAVAIRTPYLRAVGIQTDVDHTAKGGAHFTEEEEQEFLEMSRRPDLYERFAECIAPSIYGNMDIKKAITCLLMGGSKKILPDGMKLRGDINVLLLGDPGTAKSQLLKFVEKAAPIAIYTSGKGSSAAGLTASVQRDQNSREFYLEGGAMVLADGGVVCIDEFDKMRDEDRVAIHEAMEQQTISIAKAGIT
;
A
#
# COMPACT_ATOMS: atom_id res chain seq x y z
N ALA A 1 20.99 14.96 -20.55
CA ALA A 1 20.47 13.98 -21.54
C ALA A 1 19.23 13.26 -21.03
N ILE A 2 19.33 12.31 -20.08
CA ILE A 2 18.16 11.56 -19.57
C ILE A 2 17.21 12.47 -18.77
N GLN A 3 17.75 13.32 -17.90
CA GLN A 3 16.95 14.31 -17.16
C GLN A 3 16.15 15.23 -18.12
N ASP A 4 16.76 15.65 -19.23
CA ASP A 4 16.08 16.50 -20.23
C ASP A 4 14.94 15.75 -20.94
N GLN A 5 15.06 14.43 -21.12
CA GLN A 5 13.98 13.60 -21.66
C GLN A 5 12.80 13.54 -20.69
N PHE A 6 13.03 13.42 -19.38
CA PHE A 6 11.97 13.52 -18.38
C PHE A 6 11.32 14.91 -18.33
N VAL A 7 12.11 15.98 -18.45
CA VAL A 7 11.59 17.35 -18.56
C VAL A 7 10.71 17.49 -19.80
N LYS A 8 11.15 16.95 -20.95
CA LYS A 8 10.36 16.93 -22.19
C LYS A 8 9.08 16.14 -22.01
N PHE A 9 9.12 14.98 -21.34
CA PHE A 9 7.94 14.16 -21.04
C PHE A 9 6.90 14.94 -20.22
N ILE A 10 7.29 15.47 -19.06
CA ILE A 10 6.40 16.23 -18.16
C ILE A 10 5.77 17.43 -18.91
N MET A 11 6.55 18.05 -19.79
CA MET A 11 6.07 19.19 -20.57
C MET A 11 5.20 18.78 -21.75
N ALA A 12 5.52 17.70 -22.47
CA ALA A 12 4.85 17.37 -23.73
C ALA A 12 3.60 16.51 -23.56
N TYR A 13 3.49 15.76 -22.46
CA TYR A 13 2.39 14.82 -22.28
C TYR A 13 1.04 15.53 -22.11
N SER A 14 0.09 15.23 -22.99
CA SER A 14 -1.28 15.73 -22.94
C SER A 14 -2.27 14.57 -23.09
N VAL A 15 -3.33 14.60 -22.31
CA VAL A 15 -4.48 13.70 -22.46
C VAL A 15 -5.50 14.39 -23.40
N SER A 16 -6.31 13.60 -24.10
CA SER A 16 -7.42 14.08 -24.96
C SER A 16 -7.04 15.13 -26.02
N ASN A 17 -6.12 14.78 -26.93
CA ASN A 17 -5.75 15.60 -28.10
C ASN A 17 -5.33 17.05 -27.76
N GLY A 18 -4.62 17.26 -26.64
CA GLY A 18 -3.99 18.54 -26.30
C GLY A 18 -4.83 19.49 -25.44
N ALA A 19 -5.99 19.05 -24.94
CA ALA A 19 -6.87 19.88 -24.11
C ALA A 19 -6.40 19.99 -22.65
N SER A 20 -5.70 18.99 -22.11
CA SER A 20 -5.23 18.99 -20.71
C SER A 20 -3.81 18.42 -20.57
N PHE A 21 -3.00 19.09 -19.73
CA PHE A 21 -1.63 18.67 -19.38
C PHE A 21 -1.61 18.22 -17.92
N PRO A 22 -2.02 16.98 -17.61
CA PRO A 22 -2.32 16.56 -16.23
C PRO A 22 -1.13 16.75 -15.30
N TYR A 23 0.09 16.42 -15.73
CA TYR A 23 1.28 16.55 -14.90
C TYR A 23 1.70 17.99 -14.66
N ARG A 24 1.45 18.90 -15.61
CA ARG A 24 1.76 20.32 -15.41
C ARG A 24 0.80 20.94 -14.39
N ASP A 25 -0.48 20.63 -14.55
CA ASP A 25 -1.53 21.13 -13.68
C ASP A 25 -1.37 20.55 -12.27
N GLN A 26 -1.10 19.25 -12.16
CA GLN A 26 -0.80 18.59 -10.89
C GLN A 26 0.44 19.19 -10.19
N ILE A 27 1.55 19.40 -10.91
CA ILE A 27 2.74 20.03 -10.32
C ILE A 27 2.41 21.44 -9.84
N LYS A 28 1.65 22.22 -10.62
CA LYS A 28 1.26 23.59 -10.26
C LYS A 28 0.40 23.59 -9.00
N GLU A 29 -0.66 22.79 -8.96
CA GLU A 29 -1.57 22.69 -7.82
C GLU A 29 -0.86 22.21 -6.57
N ASN A 30 -0.11 21.11 -6.67
CA ASN A 30 0.58 20.50 -5.53
C ASN A 30 1.59 21.48 -4.92
N TYR A 31 2.41 22.14 -5.74
CA TYR A 31 3.38 23.11 -5.22
C TYR A 31 2.73 24.37 -4.65
N LEU A 32 1.62 24.85 -5.20
CA LEU A 32 0.84 25.95 -4.62
C LEU A 32 0.27 25.55 -3.25
N ALA A 33 -0.16 24.30 -3.10
CA ALA A 33 -0.60 23.69 -1.85
C ALA A 33 0.56 23.32 -0.89
N LYS A 34 1.82 23.59 -1.26
CA LYS A 34 3.05 23.17 -0.53
C LYS A 34 3.18 21.66 -0.34
N GLN A 35 2.53 20.87 -1.19
CA GLN A 35 2.69 19.44 -1.29
C GLN A 35 3.69 19.13 -2.41
N TYR A 36 4.82 18.52 -2.07
CA TYR A 36 5.91 18.30 -3.01
C TYR A 36 5.93 16.85 -3.51
N TYR A 37 4.85 16.42 -4.15
CA TYR A 37 4.79 15.13 -4.82
C TYR A 37 4.18 15.25 -6.22
N CYS A 38 4.48 14.30 -7.10
CA CYS A 38 3.87 14.18 -8.42
C CYS A 38 3.54 12.71 -8.67
N ASP A 39 2.30 12.42 -9.04
CA ASP A 39 1.85 11.05 -9.34
C ASP A 39 1.90 10.82 -10.84
N VAL A 40 2.66 9.80 -11.26
CA VAL A 40 2.96 9.53 -12.67
C VAL A 40 2.65 8.08 -13.00
N ASP A 41 1.85 7.87 -14.04
CA ASP A 41 1.64 6.55 -14.60
C ASP A 41 2.80 6.18 -15.54
N ILE A 42 3.39 5.01 -15.33
CA ILE A 42 4.45 4.44 -16.18
C ILE A 42 3.93 4.20 -17.60
N ALA A 43 2.64 3.88 -17.78
CA ALA A 43 2.04 3.70 -19.10
C ALA A 43 2.15 4.98 -19.94
N HIS A 44 1.95 6.15 -19.33
CA HIS A 44 2.08 7.44 -19.99
C HIS A 44 3.52 7.72 -20.43
N VAL A 45 4.50 7.33 -19.60
CA VAL A 45 5.93 7.43 -19.95
C VAL A 45 6.26 6.54 -21.16
N ALA A 46 5.70 5.32 -21.20
CA ALA A 46 5.91 4.38 -22.29
C ALA A 46 5.35 4.90 -23.63
N THR A 47 4.23 5.64 -23.62
CA THR A 47 3.65 6.24 -24.84
C THR A 47 4.59 7.23 -25.54
N ILE A 48 5.34 8.03 -24.76
CA ILE A 48 6.26 9.03 -25.32
C ILE A 48 7.64 8.42 -25.59
N ASN A 49 8.14 7.60 -24.68
CA ASN A 49 9.46 6.98 -24.82
C ASN A 49 9.54 5.63 -24.11
N GLU A 50 9.38 4.57 -24.90
CA GLU A 50 9.46 3.18 -24.43
C GLU A 50 10.82 2.84 -23.80
N GLN A 51 11.93 3.35 -24.35
CA GLN A 51 13.27 3.09 -23.81
C GLN A 51 13.43 3.67 -22.40
N LEU A 52 12.80 4.81 -22.13
CA LEU A 52 12.82 5.46 -20.83
C LEU A 52 12.01 4.66 -19.81
N ALA A 53 10.84 4.16 -20.19
CA ALA A 53 10.01 3.30 -19.35
C ALA A 53 10.71 1.97 -19.03
N HIS A 54 11.36 1.34 -20.01
CA HIS A 54 12.12 0.10 -19.80
C HIS A 54 13.29 0.31 -18.82
N ARG A 55 14.04 1.41 -18.94
CA ARG A 55 15.10 1.75 -17.97
C ARG A 55 14.55 2.08 -16.59
N LEU A 56 13.41 2.75 -16.50
CA LEU A 56 12.76 3.03 -15.22
C LEU A 56 12.35 1.73 -14.51
N ASN A 57 11.96 0.69 -15.24
CA ASN A 57 11.59 -0.61 -14.69
C ASN A 57 12.83 -1.42 -14.23
N ASN A 58 13.92 -1.40 -15.02
CA ASN A 58 15.11 -2.20 -14.73
C ASN A 58 16.10 -1.55 -13.76
N GLU A 59 16.24 -0.23 -13.82
CA GLU A 59 17.18 0.56 -13.01
C GLU A 59 16.48 1.71 -12.27
N PRO A 60 15.41 1.44 -11.48
CA PRO A 60 14.65 2.47 -10.78
C PRO A 60 15.49 3.27 -9.78
N ALA A 61 16.52 2.66 -9.17
CA ALA A 61 17.34 3.30 -8.15
C ALA A 61 18.08 4.55 -8.66
N ASP A 62 18.55 4.51 -9.92
CA ASP A 62 19.25 5.62 -10.56
C ASP A 62 18.29 6.56 -11.29
N MET A 63 17.20 6.00 -11.85
CA MET A 63 16.23 6.76 -12.63
C MET A 63 15.30 7.63 -11.78
N ILE A 64 14.87 7.15 -10.59
CA ILE A 64 13.96 7.90 -9.71
C ILE A 64 14.57 9.24 -9.26
N PRO A 65 15.82 9.32 -8.75
CA PRO A 65 16.42 10.61 -8.37
C PRO A 65 16.56 11.59 -9.56
N LEU A 66 16.87 11.07 -10.76
CA LEU A 66 16.94 11.89 -11.97
C LEU A 66 15.57 12.45 -12.36
N PHE A 67 14.51 11.66 -12.16
CA PHE A 67 13.13 12.08 -12.39
C PHE A 67 12.70 13.13 -11.35
N GLU A 68 12.98 12.92 -10.05
CA GLU A 68 12.71 13.92 -9.00
C GLU A 68 13.41 15.26 -9.30
N ALA A 69 14.64 15.22 -9.80
CA ALA A 69 15.38 16.41 -10.24
C ALA A 69 14.73 17.07 -11.48
N ALA A 70 14.19 16.28 -12.41
CA ALA A 70 13.44 16.78 -13.56
C ALA A 70 12.13 17.48 -13.13
N ILE A 71 11.39 16.90 -12.18
CA ILE A 71 10.18 17.50 -11.60
C ILE A 71 10.51 18.83 -10.95
N LYS A 72 11.57 18.90 -10.13
CA LYS A 72 12.02 20.15 -9.51
C LYS A 72 12.31 21.24 -10.56
N HIS A 73 13.00 20.88 -11.64
CA HIS A 73 13.29 21.80 -12.74
C HIS A 73 12.01 22.26 -13.48
N CYS A 74 11.06 21.35 -13.72
CA CYS A 74 9.76 21.68 -14.30
C CYS A 74 8.94 22.62 -13.40
N ALA A 75 8.84 22.31 -12.11
CA ALA A 75 8.13 23.14 -11.13
C ALA A 75 8.71 24.55 -11.06
N GLN A 76 10.03 24.68 -11.10
CA GLN A 76 10.70 25.98 -11.15
C GLN A 76 10.31 26.79 -12.38
N ARG A 77 10.26 26.17 -13.57
CA ARG A 77 9.88 26.84 -14.82
C ARG A 77 8.40 27.25 -14.85
N ILE A 78 7.52 26.47 -14.22
CA ILE A 78 6.07 26.72 -14.22
C ILE A 78 5.70 27.83 -13.21
N ILE A 79 6.24 27.78 -12.00
CA ILE A 79 5.80 28.63 -10.88
C ILE A 79 6.60 29.93 -10.83
N TYR A 80 7.91 29.87 -11.08
CA TYR A 80 8.82 31.02 -10.99
C TYR A 80 9.52 31.27 -12.32
N PRO A 81 8.78 31.61 -13.40
CA PRO A 81 9.37 31.84 -14.73
C PRO A 81 10.41 32.97 -14.71
N SER A 82 10.26 33.95 -13.81
CA SER A 82 11.12 35.12 -13.68
C SER A 82 12.34 34.93 -12.75
N GLN A 83 12.36 33.91 -11.87
CA GLN A 83 13.43 33.72 -10.88
C GLN A 83 14.13 32.36 -11.03
N ARG A 84 15.30 32.36 -11.67
CA ARG A 84 16.08 31.15 -11.99
C ARG A 84 16.84 30.52 -10.81
N ASN A 85 16.90 31.15 -9.64
CA ASN A 85 17.72 30.69 -8.51
C ASN A 85 16.94 30.41 -7.22
N VAL A 86 15.63 30.14 -7.29
CA VAL A 86 14.86 29.75 -6.10
C VAL A 86 15.15 28.29 -5.77
N ASN A 87 15.68 28.02 -4.58
CA ASN A 87 15.92 26.66 -4.13
C ASN A 87 14.62 26.02 -3.64
N LEU A 88 13.93 25.30 -4.53
CA LEU A 88 12.74 24.53 -4.18
C LEU A 88 13.11 23.24 -3.42
N PRO A 89 12.28 22.80 -2.45
CA PRO A 89 12.46 21.49 -1.82
C PRO A 89 12.35 20.35 -2.86
N SER A 90 12.93 19.19 -2.53
CA SER A 90 12.88 18.02 -3.41
C SER A 90 11.46 17.50 -3.53
N ALA A 91 10.97 17.35 -4.77
CA ALA A 91 9.73 16.63 -5.02
C ALA A 91 9.94 15.13 -4.87
N GLN A 92 8.92 14.43 -4.38
CA GLN A 92 8.83 12.98 -4.43
C GLN A 92 8.06 12.54 -5.68
N LEU A 93 8.62 11.60 -6.42
CA LEU A 93 7.90 10.92 -7.49
C LEU A 93 7.08 9.78 -6.89
N LEU A 94 5.79 9.75 -7.20
CA LEU A 94 4.91 8.61 -6.97
C LEU A 94 4.66 7.93 -8.32
N LEU A 95 4.83 6.61 -8.36
CA LEU A 95 4.63 5.84 -9.58
C LEU A 95 3.41 4.95 -9.46
N ASN A 96 2.53 5.07 -10.44
CA ASN A 96 1.40 4.18 -10.66
C ASN A 96 1.60 3.43 -11.97
N SER A 97 1.04 2.24 -12.08
CA SER A 97 1.16 1.43 -13.29
C SER A 97 0.04 0.42 -13.36
N SER A 98 -0.48 0.23 -14.56
CA SER A 98 -1.42 -0.83 -14.92
C SER A 98 -0.75 -2.17 -15.27
N VAL A 99 0.59 -2.26 -15.19
CA VAL A 99 1.35 -3.49 -15.50
C VAL A 99 0.91 -4.66 -14.60
N THR A 100 1.06 -5.87 -15.14
CA THR A 100 0.75 -7.15 -14.50
C THR A 100 1.33 -7.24 -13.09
N GLN A 101 0.47 -7.66 -12.17
CA GLN A 101 0.80 -7.82 -10.76
C GLN A 101 1.68 -9.06 -10.55
N THR A 102 2.67 -8.95 -9.67
CA THR A 102 3.53 -10.07 -9.24
C THR A 102 3.16 -10.46 -7.82
N LEU A 103 2.81 -11.72 -7.60
CA LEU A 103 2.50 -12.26 -6.27
C LEU A 103 3.76 -12.31 -5.39
N ILE A 104 3.60 -12.20 -4.07
CA ILE A 104 4.74 -12.22 -3.12
C ILE A 104 5.51 -13.55 -3.23
N ARG A 105 4.84 -14.68 -3.43
CA ARG A 105 5.44 -16.00 -3.74
C ARG A 105 6.26 -16.03 -5.01
N GLY A 106 5.89 -15.25 -6.02
CA GLY A 106 6.57 -15.18 -7.32
C GLY A 106 7.85 -14.35 -7.29
N LEU A 107 8.21 -13.73 -6.15
CA LEU A 107 9.41 -12.93 -6.03
C LEU A 107 10.66 -13.81 -5.97
N THR A 108 11.43 -13.77 -7.05
CA THR A 108 12.71 -14.46 -7.20
C THR A 108 13.87 -13.47 -7.21
N ALA A 109 15.10 -14.00 -7.21
CA ALA A 109 16.31 -13.18 -7.24
C ALA A 109 16.45 -12.32 -8.51
N THR A 110 15.78 -12.68 -9.62
CA THR A 110 15.79 -11.90 -10.87
C THR A 110 15.08 -10.55 -10.73
N HIS A 111 14.15 -10.43 -9.79
CA HIS A 111 13.43 -9.18 -9.55
C HIS A 111 14.20 -8.20 -8.63
N VAL A 112 15.37 -8.59 -8.12
CA VAL A 112 16.17 -7.70 -7.25
C VAL A 112 16.61 -6.47 -8.05
N SER A 113 16.48 -5.30 -7.42
CA SER A 113 16.72 -3.98 -7.99
C SER A 113 15.78 -3.56 -9.12
N HIS A 114 14.76 -4.36 -9.46
CA HIS A 114 13.75 -4.01 -10.44
C HIS A 114 12.49 -3.46 -9.75
N LEU A 115 11.68 -2.74 -10.53
CA LEU A 115 10.38 -2.26 -10.08
C LEU A 115 9.36 -3.40 -10.17
N VAL A 116 8.64 -3.64 -9.07
CA VAL A 116 7.61 -4.68 -8.98
C VAL A 116 6.32 -4.08 -8.43
N ARG A 117 5.20 -4.63 -8.88
CA ARG A 117 3.86 -4.30 -8.39
C ARG A 117 3.30 -5.50 -7.65
N ILE A 118 3.06 -5.34 -6.35
CA ILE A 118 2.66 -6.44 -5.47
C ILE A 118 1.32 -6.09 -4.81
N PRO A 119 0.25 -6.88 -5.04
CA PRO A 119 -1.00 -6.77 -4.31
C PRO A 119 -0.88 -7.45 -2.94
N GLY A 120 -1.63 -6.95 -1.96
CA GLY A 120 -1.71 -7.59 -0.66
C GLY A 120 -2.57 -6.83 0.35
N ILE A 121 -2.63 -7.38 1.56
CA ILE A 121 -3.32 -6.82 2.71
C ILE A 121 -2.28 -6.29 3.69
N VAL A 122 -2.45 -5.06 4.16
CA VAL A 122 -1.57 -4.52 5.20
C VAL A 122 -1.94 -5.15 6.53
N ILE A 123 -1.07 -5.95 7.13
CA ILE A 123 -1.31 -6.56 8.45
C ILE A 123 -0.84 -5.68 9.61
N GLY A 124 0.07 -4.76 9.34
CA GLY A 124 0.62 -3.89 10.37
C GLY A 124 1.42 -2.75 9.78
N ALA A 125 1.33 -1.58 10.39
CA ALA A 125 2.15 -0.43 10.09
C ALA A 125 2.86 -0.01 11.37
N SER A 126 4.17 0.23 11.30
CA SER A 126 4.93 0.78 12.41
C SER A 126 4.52 2.23 12.68
N THR A 127 4.89 2.74 13.85
CA THR A 127 4.87 4.19 14.08
C THR A 127 5.83 4.89 13.12
N LEU A 128 5.62 6.18 12.90
CA LEU A 128 6.53 7.02 12.13
C LEU A 128 7.91 7.04 12.80
N SER A 129 8.94 6.86 11.99
CA SER A 129 10.34 6.92 12.40
C SER A 129 11.08 7.96 11.56
N SER A 130 12.03 8.68 12.15
CA SER A 130 12.82 9.67 11.40
C SER A 130 14.08 9.03 10.84
N LYS A 131 14.20 9.01 9.51
CA LYS A 131 15.39 8.52 8.80
C LYS A 131 16.23 9.69 8.30
N ALA A 132 17.54 9.65 8.54
CA ALA A 132 18.45 10.64 7.95
C ALA A 132 18.65 10.39 6.44
N THR A 133 18.44 11.43 5.62
CA THR A 133 18.78 11.45 4.19
C THR A 133 20.21 11.97 3.97
N VAL A 134 20.57 13.03 4.70
CA VAL A 134 21.92 13.61 4.68
C VAL A 134 22.44 13.62 6.11
N LEU A 135 23.50 12.85 6.34
CA LEU A 135 24.20 12.84 7.62
C LEU A 135 25.36 13.82 7.57
N HIS A 136 25.35 14.78 8.49
CA HIS A 136 26.49 15.67 8.74
C HIS A 136 27.40 15.02 9.77
N ILE A 137 28.58 14.60 9.33
CA ILE A 137 29.59 14.02 10.21
C ILE A 137 30.69 15.04 10.48
N GLN A 138 31.18 15.07 11.72
CA GLN A 138 32.25 15.97 12.13
C GLN A 138 33.35 15.18 12.86
N CYS A 139 34.61 15.43 12.52
CA CYS A 139 35.74 14.83 13.19
C CYS A 139 35.93 15.47 14.58
N ARG A 140 36.10 14.66 15.62
CA ARG A 140 36.33 15.17 16.99
C ARG A 140 37.63 15.94 17.14
N ASN A 141 38.67 15.55 16.40
CA ASN A 141 40.02 16.07 16.60
C ASN A 141 40.33 17.30 15.74
N CYS A 142 39.99 17.25 14.44
CA CYS A 142 40.32 18.31 13.50
C CYS A 142 39.12 19.16 13.05
N GLN A 143 37.93 18.90 13.62
CA GLN A 143 36.66 19.57 13.29
C GLN A 143 36.25 19.53 11.82
N HIS A 144 36.93 18.74 10.99
CA HIS A 144 36.58 18.56 9.59
C HIS A 144 35.18 17.96 9.49
N SER A 145 34.30 18.65 8.76
CA SER A 145 32.92 18.24 8.55
C SER A 145 32.72 17.73 7.13
N GLN A 146 32.00 16.62 6.99
CA GLN A 146 31.63 16.05 5.70
C GLN A 146 30.15 15.66 5.71
N ASN A 147 29.49 15.82 4.57
CA ASN A 147 28.12 15.33 4.38
C ASN A 147 28.15 13.97 3.69
N ILE A 148 27.43 13.01 4.24
CA ILE A 148 27.24 11.69 3.63
C ILE A 148 25.76 11.54 3.33
N SER A 149 25.42 11.33 2.05
CA SER A 149 24.07 10.98 1.63
C SER A 149 23.79 9.50 1.92
N VAL A 150 22.69 9.23 2.62
CA VAL A 150 22.23 7.87 2.91
C VAL A 150 21.24 7.44 1.83
N LEU A 151 21.47 6.28 1.23
CA LEU A 151 20.56 5.71 0.23
C LEU A 151 19.24 5.25 0.87
N GLY A 152 18.17 5.18 0.07
CA GLY A 152 16.83 4.77 0.49
C GLY A 152 16.75 3.33 1.05
N GLY A 153 15.65 3.02 1.75
CA GLY A 153 15.41 1.69 2.35
C GLY A 153 16.16 1.38 3.66
N PHE A 154 16.38 0.10 3.98
CA PHE A 154 17.01 -0.38 5.23
C PHE A 154 18.55 -0.45 5.16
N SER A 155 19.18 0.35 4.29
CA SER A 155 20.63 0.34 4.15
C SER A 155 21.32 0.92 5.39
N GLY A 156 22.25 0.16 5.96
CA GLY A 156 23.09 0.63 7.05
C GLY A 156 24.24 1.49 6.53
N LEU A 157 24.49 2.64 7.15
CA LEU A 157 25.67 3.44 6.86
C LEU A 157 26.83 3.03 7.78
N SER A 158 28.00 2.73 7.20
CA SER A 158 29.26 2.70 7.93
C SER A 158 29.92 4.07 7.86
N LEU A 159 30.31 4.60 9.03
CA LEU A 159 31.09 5.82 9.09
C LEU A 159 32.51 5.55 8.54
N PRO A 160 33.10 6.50 7.80
CA PRO A 160 34.46 6.34 7.30
C PRO A 160 35.44 6.22 8.47
N ARG A 161 36.32 5.21 8.41
CA ARG A 161 37.26 4.90 9.49
C ARG A 161 38.44 5.88 9.57
N THR A 162 38.68 6.61 8.49
CA THR A 162 39.79 7.57 8.37
C THR A 162 39.25 8.96 8.08
N CYS A 163 39.89 9.97 8.68
CA CYS A 163 39.55 11.36 8.43
C CYS A 163 39.95 11.76 7.00
N ALA A 164 39.04 12.43 6.28
CA ALA A 164 39.23 12.89 4.90
C ALA A 164 39.92 14.28 4.81
N ARG A 165 40.45 14.81 5.91
CA ARG A 165 41.14 16.11 5.92
C ARG A 165 42.42 15.98 5.09
N SER A 166 42.58 16.80 4.06
CA SER A 166 43.86 16.95 3.36
C SER A 166 44.87 17.60 4.31
N ALA A 167 46.04 16.98 4.45
CA ALA A 167 47.14 17.55 5.22
C ALA A 167 47.57 18.86 4.55
N GLN A 168 47.56 19.98 5.28
CA GLN A 168 48.14 21.23 4.78
C GLN A 168 49.68 21.11 4.79
N PRO A 169 50.38 21.65 3.79
CA PRO A 169 51.84 21.59 3.73
C PRO A 169 52.44 22.42 4.87
N GLY A 170 53.00 21.76 5.88
CA GLY A 170 53.66 22.40 7.03
C GLY A 170 53.18 21.97 8.42
N GLU A 171 52.03 21.28 8.52
CA GLU A 171 51.65 20.59 9.75
C GLU A 171 52.20 19.15 9.69
N GLU A 172 53.03 18.75 10.66
CA GLU A 172 53.24 17.33 10.95
C GLU A 172 51.86 16.75 11.27
N SER A 173 51.21 16.17 10.25
CA SER A 173 49.82 15.75 10.35
C SER A 173 49.74 14.66 11.41
N ALA A 174 49.35 15.03 12.64
CA ALA A 174 48.86 14.10 13.63
C ALA A 174 47.61 13.46 13.01
N LYS A 175 47.81 12.33 12.32
CA LYS A 175 46.73 11.55 11.70
C LYS A 175 45.66 11.39 12.76
N CYS A 176 44.45 11.83 12.45
CA CYS A 176 43.33 11.66 13.36
C CYS A 176 43.20 10.17 13.69
N PRO A 177 42.81 9.82 14.94
CA PRO A 177 42.65 8.43 15.34
C PRO A 177 41.66 7.70 14.43
N LEU A 178 41.74 6.37 14.42
CA LEU A 178 40.75 5.54 13.73
C LEU A 178 39.34 5.80 14.28
N ASP A 179 38.36 5.81 13.39
CA ASP A 179 36.95 6.09 13.67
C ASP A 179 36.70 7.46 14.38
N PRO A 180 37.21 8.60 13.84
CA PRO A 180 37.22 9.88 14.54
C PRO A 180 35.91 10.69 14.39
N TYR A 181 35.02 10.25 13.51
CA TYR A 181 33.80 10.98 13.15
C TYR A 181 32.65 10.68 14.10
N PHE A 182 31.91 11.72 14.46
CA PHE A 182 30.60 11.60 15.11
C PHE A 182 29.53 12.30 14.28
N VAL A 183 28.28 11.88 14.44
CA VAL A 183 27.14 12.45 13.73
C VAL A 183 26.63 13.68 14.49
N VAL A 184 26.52 14.81 13.80
CA VAL A 184 25.93 16.04 14.33
C VAL A 184 24.46 16.09 13.93
N HIS A 185 23.60 15.56 14.80
CA HIS A 185 22.16 15.39 14.52
C HIS A 185 21.47 16.69 14.09
N GLU A 186 21.81 17.84 14.69
CA GLU A 186 21.17 19.14 14.40
C GLU A 186 21.37 19.62 12.96
N LYS A 187 22.46 19.22 12.30
CA LYS A 187 22.77 19.59 10.91
C LYS A 187 22.37 18.50 9.91
N CYS A 188 21.85 17.38 10.39
CA CYS A 188 21.38 16.30 9.53
C CYS A 188 20.00 16.64 8.97
N GLN A 189 19.71 16.13 7.77
CA GLN A 189 18.38 16.22 7.19
C GLN A 189 17.65 14.89 7.40
N PHE A 190 16.46 14.96 7.97
CA PHE A 190 15.62 13.80 8.25
C PHE A 190 14.38 13.79 7.36
N ILE A 191 13.89 12.60 7.06
CA ILE A 191 12.62 12.34 6.40
C ILE A 191 11.84 11.32 7.23
N ASP A 192 10.53 11.35 7.11
CA ASP A 192 9.68 10.35 7.74
C ASP A 192 9.78 9.02 6.99
N GLN A 193 9.93 7.95 7.75
CA GLN A 193 9.97 6.57 7.29
C GLN A 193 9.00 5.73 8.11
N GLN A 194 8.25 4.88 7.44
CA GLN A 194 7.33 3.92 8.04
C GLN A 194 7.60 2.52 7.49
N VAL A 195 7.54 1.51 8.37
CA VAL A 195 7.64 0.11 7.98
C VAL A 195 6.25 -0.50 7.94
N ILE A 196 5.84 -0.96 6.76
CA ILE A 196 4.55 -1.59 6.53
C ILE A 196 4.80 -3.10 6.34
N LYS A 197 4.00 -3.93 7.00
CA LYS A 197 3.98 -5.38 6.80
C LYS A 197 2.83 -5.70 5.85
N LEU A 198 3.15 -6.17 4.65
CA LEU A 198 2.18 -6.57 3.63
C LEU A 198 2.10 -8.09 3.57
N GLN A 199 0.91 -8.65 3.61
CA GLN A 199 0.62 -10.07 3.49
C GLN A 199 -0.08 -10.35 2.16
N GLU A 200 0.11 -11.56 1.61
CA GLU A 200 -0.65 -12.03 0.45
C GLU A 200 -2.16 -12.02 0.73
N ALA A 201 -2.95 -11.70 -0.29
CA ALA A 201 -4.39 -11.86 -0.21
C ALA A 201 -4.72 -13.37 -0.07
N PRO A 202 -5.73 -13.74 0.74
CA PRO A 202 -6.11 -15.15 0.92
C PRO A 202 -6.49 -15.84 -0.39
N ASP A 203 -7.00 -15.07 -1.36
CA ASP A 203 -7.41 -15.56 -2.68
C ASP A 203 -6.22 -16.06 -3.52
N ASP A 204 -5.02 -15.52 -3.29
CA ASP A 204 -3.79 -15.86 -4.02
C ASP A 204 -3.00 -17.00 -3.35
N VAL A 205 -3.45 -17.49 -2.18
CA VAL A 205 -2.73 -18.49 -1.40
C VAL A 205 -3.14 -19.90 -1.83
N PRO A 206 -2.19 -20.76 -2.26
CA PRO A 206 -2.49 -22.15 -2.56
C PRO A 206 -3.04 -22.89 -1.34
N VAL A 207 -4.03 -23.76 -1.58
CA VAL A 207 -4.69 -24.54 -0.53
C VAL A 207 -3.66 -25.36 0.25
N GLY A 208 -3.59 -25.15 1.56
CA GLY A 208 -2.70 -25.89 2.47
C GLY A 208 -1.36 -25.21 2.79
N GLU A 209 -1.06 -24.06 2.18
CA GLU A 209 0.13 -23.27 2.52
C GLU A 209 -0.19 -22.06 3.41
N LEU A 210 0.77 -21.65 4.23
CA LEU A 210 0.65 -20.44 5.05
C LEU A 210 0.93 -19.19 4.20
N PRO A 211 0.10 -18.13 4.29
CA PRO A 211 0.31 -16.86 3.57
C PRO A 211 1.68 -16.25 3.91
N ARG A 212 2.39 -15.77 2.88
CA ARG A 212 3.68 -15.09 3.07
C ARG A 212 3.46 -13.59 3.34
N HIS A 213 4.42 -12.99 4.02
CA HIS A 213 4.45 -11.54 4.25
C HIS A 213 5.81 -10.96 3.87
N ILE A 214 5.82 -9.68 3.50
CA ILE A 214 7.01 -8.91 3.15
C ILE A 214 7.00 -7.57 3.87
N HIS A 215 8.19 -7.09 4.25
CA HIS A 215 8.35 -5.75 4.80
C HIS A 215 8.50 -4.71 3.69
N ILE A 216 7.81 -3.59 3.85
CA ILE A 216 7.79 -2.47 2.93
C ILE A 216 8.31 -1.23 3.66
N SER A 217 9.27 -0.53 3.07
CA SER A 217 9.72 0.79 3.53
C SER A 217 8.96 1.86 2.75
N ALA A 218 8.12 2.62 3.44
CA ALA A 218 7.46 3.81 2.89
C ALA A 218 8.18 5.07 3.41
N ASP A 219 8.54 5.96 2.48
CA ASP A 219 9.28 7.19 2.77
C ASP A 219 8.39 8.42 2.46
N ARG A 220 8.54 9.50 3.24
CA ARG A 220 7.93 10.84 3.00
C ARG A 220 6.39 10.79 2.83
N TYR A 221 5.84 11.14 1.66
CA TYR A 221 4.39 11.27 1.41
C TYR A 221 3.65 9.92 1.31
N LEU A 222 4.38 8.81 1.29
CA LEU A 222 3.80 7.45 1.33
C LEU A 222 3.53 6.98 2.77
N THR A 223 4.03 7.71 3.77
CA THR A 223 3.77 7.38 5.18
C THR A 223 2.33 7.72 5.56
N ASN A 224 1.75 6.94 6.49
CA ASN A 224 0.39 7.07 6.99
C ASN A 224 -0.73 7.06 5.93
N ARG A 225 -0.45 6.58 4.70
CA ARG A 225 -1.50 6.42 3.66
C ARG A 225 -2.33 5.15 3.83
N VAL A 226 -1.77 4.13 4.44
CA VAL A 226 -2.42 2.83 4.61
C VAL A 226 -2.69 2.53 6.07
N VAL A 227 -3.83 1.90 6.31
CA VAL A 227 -4.25 1.42 7.64
C VAL A 227 -4.17 -0.10 7.66
N PRO A 228 -3.76 -0.74 8.77
CA PRO A 228 -3.88 -2.18 8.93
C PRO A 228 -5.29 -2.68 8.60
N GLY A 229 -5.38 -3.77 7.85
CA GLY A 229 -6.60 -4.35 7.29
C GLY A 229 -6.91 -3.90 5.86
N SER A 230 -6.31 -2.82 5.38
CA SER A 230 -6.57 -2.31 4.02
C SER A 230 -5.95 -3.20 2.95
N ARG A 231 -6.72 -3.50 1.90
CA ARG A 231 -6.22 -4.06 0.63
C ARG A 231 -5.53 -2.95 -0.16
N CYS A 232 -4.28 -3.18 -0.55
CA CYS A 232 -3.53 -2.23 -1.35
C CYS A 232 -2.60 -2.94 -2.34
N THR A 233 -2.37 -2.26 -3.45
CA THR A 233 -1.34 -2.62 -4.41
C THR A 233 -0.16 -1.69 -4.24
N VAL A 234 0.99 -2.25 -3.84
CA VAL A 234 2.22 -1.48 -3.64
C VAL A 234 3.12 -1.64 -4.84
N MET A 235 3.50 -0.52 -5.44
CA MET A 235 4.60 -0.47 -6.39
C MET A 235 5.88 -0.09 -5.66
N GLY A 236 6.94 -0.87 -5.86
CA GLY A 236 8.21 -0.58 -5.23
C GLY A 236 9.40 -1.27 -5.87
N VAL A 237 10.58 -0.85 -5.44
CA VAL A 237 11.84 -1.48 -5.85
C VAL A 237 12.12 -2.64 -4.90
N PHE A 238 12.22 -3.85 -5.44
CA PHE A 238 12.54 -5.03 -4.62
C PHE A 238 14.02 -5.02 -4.27
N SER A 239 14.33 -4.93 -2.98
CA SER A 239 15.70 -4.78 -2.48
C SER A 239 15.98 -5.79 -1.38
N THR A 240 17.26 -5.91 -1.00
CA THR A 240 17.69 -6.81 0.06
C THR A 240 18.60 -6.04 1.01
N TYR A 241 18.49 -6.33 2.31
CA TYR A 241 19.39 -5.75 3.31
C TYR A 241 20.01 -6.85 4.17
N GLN A 242 21.15 -6.53 4.79
CA GLN A 242 21.80 -7.42 5.75
C GLN A 242 21.28 -7.11 7.15
N SER A 243 20.46 -8.01 7.67
CA SER A 243 20.11 -7.97 9.10
C SER A 243 21.35 -8.33 9.91
N LYS A 244 21.72 -7.46 10.88
CA LYS A 244 22.78 -7.76 11.84
C LYS A 244 22.26 -8.82 12.82
N SER A 245 22.43 -10.09 12.47
CA SER A 245 22.25 -11.21 13.40
C SER A 245 23.14 -11.00 14.64
N LYS A 246 22.56 -11.12 15.84
CA LYS A 246 23.27 -11.10 17.15
C LYS A 246 24.07 -12.38 17.42
N GLY A 247 24.59 -13.05 16.39
CA GLY A 247 25.34 -14.30 16.49
C GLY A 247 26.71 -14.19 15.83
N SER A 248 27.75 -14.48 16.61
CA SER A 248 29.16 -14.51 16.25
C SER A 248 29.46 -15.28 14.95
N GLY A 249 30.24 -14.67 14.05
CA GLY A 249 31.38 -15.36 13.44
C GLY A 249 31.24 -16.00 12.04
N ALA A 250 30.09 -15.94 11.39
CA ALA A 250 29.98 -16.38 9.98
C ALA A 250 29.31 -15.31 9.14
N ALA A 251 30.02 -14.81 8.12
CA ALA A 251 29.48 -13.93 7.09
C ALA A 251 28.49 -14.70 6.21
N VAL A 252 27.34 -15.05 6.77
CA VAL A 252 26.26 -15.70 6.02
C VAL A 252 25.66 -14.63 5.11
N ALA A 253 25.87 -14.77 3.80
CA ALA A 253 25.39 -13.86 2.77
C ALA A 253 23.86 -13.89 2.55
N ILE A 254 23.10 -14.42 3.52
CA ILE A 254 21.65 -14.44 3.47
C ILE A 254 21.17 -13.02 3.76
N ARG A 255 20.59 -12.39 2.73
CA ARG A 255 19.97 -11.06 2.84
C ARG A 255 18.47 -11.22 2.95
N THR A 256 17.87 -10.44 3.84
CA THR A 256 16.42 -10.39 4.00
C THR A 256 15.83 -9.47 2.93
N PRO A 257 14.87 -9.95 2.12
CA PRO A 257 14.21 -9.12 1.12
C PRO A 257 13.25 -8.13 1.77
N TYR A 258 13.11 -6.97 1.14
CA TYR A 258 12.12 -5.96 1.48
C TYR A 258 11.77 -5.16 0.22
N LEU A 259 10.62 -4.52 0.25
CA LEU A 259 10.17 -3.65 -0.83
C LEU A 259 10.39 -2.19 -0.42
N ARG A 260 11.01 -1.38 -1.27
CA ARG A 260 11.01 0.08 -1.10
C ARG A 260 9.85 0.67 -1.89
N ALA A 261 8.83 1.16 -1.22
CA ALA A 261 7.64 1.70 -1.89
C ALA A 261 7.97 2.98 -2.66
N VAL A 262 7.47 3.05 -3.89
CA VAL A 262 7.50 4.23 -4.76
C VAL A 262 6.07 4.70 -5.04
N GLY A 263 5.09 3.80 -5.06
CA GLY A 263 3.67 4.11 -5.12
C GLY A 263 2.87 3.13 -4.26
N ILE A 264 1.82 3.62 -3.63
CA ILE A 264 0.87 2.80 -2.89
C ILE A 264 -0.52 3.20 -3.36
N GLN A 265 -1.22 2.23 -3.96
CA GLN A 265 -2.60 2.38 -4.40
C GLN A 265 -3.49 1.55 -3.47
N THR A 266 -4.40 2.21 -2.76
CA THR A 266 -5.38 1.56 -1.90
C THR A 266 -6.61 1.19 -2.70
N ASP A 267 -7.11 -0.04 -2.55
CA ASP A 267 -8.36 -0.46 -3.22
C ASP A 267 -9.58 0.27 -2.63
N VAL A 268 -9.42 0.91 -1.46
CA VAL A 268 -10.43 1.76 -0.84
C VAL A 268 -10.83 2.94 -1.74
N ASP A 269 -9.92 3.41 -2.60
CA ASP A 269 -10.25 4.44 -3.61
C ASP A 269 -11.19 3.90 -4.70
N HIS A 270 -11.19 2.58 -4.94
CA HIS A 270 -12.16 1.94 -5.83
C HIS A 270 -13.48 1.58 -5.13
N THR A 271 -13.46 1.27 -3.83
CA THR A 271 -14.63 0.69 -3.14
C THR A 271 -15.46 1.66 -2.28
N ALA A 272 -14.89 2.75 -1.76
CA ALA A 272 -15.65 3.68 -0.91
C ALA A 272 -16.16 4.93 -1.65
N LYS A 273 -15.56 5.30 -2.80
CA LYS A 273 -15.91 6.52 -3.55
C LYS A 273 -15.90 6.42 -5.08
N GLY A 274 -16.07 5.22 -5.63
CA GLY A 274 -16.48 5.04 -7.02
C GLY A 274 -15.40 5.35 -8.05
N GLY A 275 -14.97 4.30 -8.73
CA GLY A 275 -14.19 4.46 -9.94
C GLY A 275 -13.65 3.13 -10.43
N ALA A 276 -14.47 2.08 -10.53
CA ALA A 276 -14.25 1.21 -11.68
C ALA A 276 -14.39 2.15 -12.89
N HIS A 277 -13.30 2.35 -13.64
CA HIS A 277 -13.34 3.14 -14.86
C HIS A 277 -14.15 2.33 -15.87
N PHE A 278 -15.46 2.53 -15.86
CA PHE A 278 -16.33 1.98 -16.88
C PHE A 278 -16.11 2.76 -18.17
N THR A 279 -16.04 2.02 -19.26
CA THR A 279 -16.08 2.62 -20.59
C THR A 279 -17.46 3.21 -20.85
N GLU A 280 -17.55 4.20 -21.74
CA GLU A 280 -18.85 4.77 -22.14
C GLU A 280 -19.79 3.70 -22.72
N GLU A 281 -19.25 2.62 -23.31
CA GLU A 281 -20.00 1.47 -23.81
C GLU A 281 -20.63 0.67 -22.65
N GLU A 282 -19.86 0.35 -21.60
CA GLU A 282 -20.37 -0.35 -20.42
C GLU A 282 -21.44 0.47 -19.67
N GLU A 283 -21.24 1.80 -19.56
CA GLU A 283 -22.24 2.68 -18.96
C GLU A 283 -23.58 2.65 -19.73
N GLN A 284 -23.52 2.61 -21.06
CA GLN A 284 -24.72 2.48 -21.90
C GLN A 284 -25.42 1.14 -21.69
N GLU A 285 -24.66 0.03 -21.60
CA GLU A 285 -25.23 -1.29 -21.31
C GLU A 285 -25.90 -1.33 -19.93
N PHE A 286 -25.31 -0.71 -18.91
CA PHE A 286 -25.92 -0.60 -17.58
C PHE A 286 -27.22 0.20 -17.60
N LEU A 287 -27.25 1.30 -18.36
CA LEU A 287 -28.46 2.10 -18.55
C LEU A 287 -29.56 1.32 -19.27
N GLU A 288 -29.22 0.58 -20.32
CA GLU A 288 -30.19 -0.28 -21.01
C GLU A 288 -30.73 -1.38 -20.08
N MET A 289 -29.84 -2.01 -19.32
CA MET A 289 -30.19 -3.05 -18.35
C MET A 289 -31.12 -2.50 -17.25
N SER A 290 -30.84 -1.31 -16.73
CA SER A 290 -31.63 -0.66 -15.67
C SER A 290 -33.09 -0.40 -16.05
N ARG A 291 -33.38 -0.26 -17.35
CA ARG A 291 -34.72 0.04 -17.87
C ARG A 291 -35.60 -1.21 -18.03
N ARG A 292 -35.06 -2.41 -17.81
CA ARG A 292 -35.81 -3.66 -17.98
C ARG A 292 -36.72 -3.90 -16.77
N PRO A 293 -38.00 -4.27 -16.97
CA PRO A 293 -38.93 -4.51 -15.85
C PRO A 293 -38.59 -5.78 -15.06
N ASP A 294 -38.05 -6.82 -15.71
CA ASP A 294 -37.77 -8.12 -15.08
C ASP A 294 -36.34 -8.22 -14.50
N LEU A 295 -35.69 -7.07 -14.26
CA LEU A 295 -34.29 -7.01 -13.86
C LEU A 295 -34.00 -7.80 -12.58
N TYR A 296 -34.90 -7.68 -11.61
CA TYR A 296 -34.76 -8.34 -10.31
C TYR A 296 -34.78 -9.86 -10.41
N GLU A 297 -35.70 -10.42 -11.21
CA GLU A 297 -35.83 -11.87 -11.37
C GLU A 297 -34.64 -12.43 -12.14
N ARG A 298 -34.20 -11.71 -13.17
CA ARG A 298 -33.05 -12.11 -13.97
C ARG A 298 -31.75 -12.11 -13.17
N PHE A 299 -31.53 -11.10 -12.32
CA PHE A 299 -30.38 -11.10 -11.41
C PHE A 299 -30.43 -12.26 -10.44
N ALA A 300 -31.60 -12.58 -9.88
CA ALA A 300 -31.76 -13.73 -9.01
C ALA A 300 -31.46 -15.05 -9.74
N GLU A 301 -31.87 -15.21 -11.00
CA GLU A 301 -31.54 -16.39 -11.81
C GLU A 301 -30.04 -16.50 -12.11
N CYS A 302 -29.35 -15.37 -12.30
CA CYS A 302 -27.90 -15.31 -12.51
C CYS A 302 -27.09 -15.70 -11.26
N ILE A 303 -27.67 -15.65 -10.05
CA ILE A 303 -26.99 -16.09 -8.84
C ILE A 303 -26.95 -17.62 -8.79
N ALA A 304 -25.75 -18.17 -8.79
CA ALA A 304 -25.49 -19.61 -8.76
C ALA A 304 -26.38 -20.38 -9.77
N PRO A 305 -26.18 -20.22 -11.08
CA PRO A 305 -27.02 -20.87 -12.10
C PRO A 305 -26.95 -22.40 -12.04
N SER A 306 -25.89 -22.95 -11.46
CA SER A 306 -25.71 -24.39 -11.24
C SER A 306 -26.67 -25.00 -10.21
N ILE A 307 -27.30 -24.18 -9.36
CA ILE A 307 -28.23 -24.64 -8.34
C ILE A 307 -29.66 -24.40 -8.84
N TYR A 308 -30.41 -25.50 -8.99
CA TYR A 308 -31.80 -25.48 -9.41
C TYR A 308 -32.72 -25.02 -8.26
N GLY A 309 -33.71 -24.17 -8.59
CA GLY A 309 -34.73 -23.72 -7.63
C GLY A 309 -34.23 -22.70 -6.59
N ASN A 310 -34.99 -22.56 -5.49
CA ASN A 310 -34.73 -21.62 -4.39
C ASN A 310 -34.65 -20.14 -4.81
N MET A 311 -35.61 -19.66 -5.62
CA MET A 311 -35.60 -18.28 -6.11
C MET A 311 -35.66 -17.26 -4.97
N ASP A 312 -36.36 -17.55 -3.89
CA ASP A 312 -36.44 -16.61 -2.75
C ASP A 312 -35.08 -16.43 -2.06
N ILE A 313 -34.31 -17.52 -1.92
CA ILE A 313 -32.96 -17.46 -1.35
C ILE A 313 -32.03 -16.68 -2.29
N LYS A 314 -32.11 -16.93 -3.60
CA LYS A 314 -31.31 -16.20 -4.59
C LYS A 314 -31.66 -14.71 -4.60
N LYS A 315 -32.95 -14.37 -4.56
CA LYS A 315 -33.48 -13.01 -4.41
C LYS A 315 -32.94 -12.33 -3.15
N ALA A 316 -32.89 -13.03 -2.02
CA ALA A 316 -32.31 -12.51 -0.78
C ALA A 316 -30.80 -12.25 -0.90
N ILE A 317 -30.06 -13.14 -1.56
CA ILE A 317 -28.63 -12.96 -1.84
C ILE A 317 -28.40 -11.79 -2.81
N THR A 318 -29.27 -11.57 -3.80
CA THR A 318 -29.19 -10.38 -4.68
C THR A 318 -29.30 -9.10 -3.86
N CYS A 319 -30.27 -9.03 -2.95
CA CYS A 319 -30.42 -7.88 -2.06
C CYS A 319 -29.21 -7.70 -1.13
N LEU A 320 -28.63 -8.80 -0.64
CA LEU A 320 -27.40 -8.77 0.16
C LEU A 320 -26.23 -8.15 -0.61
N LEU A 321 -25.99 -8.59 -1.85
CA LEU A 321 -24.87 -8.13 -2.68
C LEU A 321 -25.00 -6.66 -3.10
N MET A 322 -26.23 -6.20 -3.38
CA MET A 322 -26.47 -4.79 -3.72
C MET A 322 -26.41 -3.87 -2.49
N GLY A 323 -26.70 -4.41 -1.30
CA GLY A 323 -26.70 -3.66 -0.05
C GLY A 323 -27.77 -2.57 0.01
N GLY A 324 -27.76 -1.80 1.08
CA GLY A 324 -28.63 -0.64 1.26
C GLY A 324 -27.82 0.66 1.45
N SER A 325 -28.50 1.80 1.34
CA SER A 325 -27.86 3.10 1.58
C SER A 325 -27.64 3.35 3.08
N LYS A 326 -26.40 3.63 3.48
CA LYS A 326 -26.07 4.10 4.83
C LYS A 326 -26.65 5.51 5.01
N LYS A 327 -27.47 5.72 6.05
CA LYS A 327 -28.08 7.02 6.34
C LYS A 327 -27.44 7.63 7.58
N ILE A 328 -26.95 8.85 7.44
CA ILE A 328 -26.44 9.65 8.56
C ILE A 328 -27.52 10.65 8.90
N LEU A 329 -28.11 10.53 10.09
CA LEU A 329 -29.11 11.50 10.56
C LEU A 329 -28.42 12.82 10.92
N PRO A 330 -29.17 13.95 10.94
CA PRO A 330 -28.64 15.23 11.38
C PRO A 330 -28.07 15.20 12.81
N ASP A 331 -28.56 14.27 13.65
CA ASP A 331 -28.08 14.05 15.03
C ASP A 331 -26.73 13.29 15.10
N GLY A 332 -26.12 12.94 13.96
CA GLY A 332 -24.85 12.22 13.88
C GLY A 332 -24.96 10.70 14.08
N MET A 333 -26.15 10.18 14.39
CA MET A 333 -26.42 8.75 14.41
C MET A 333 -26.34 8.15 13.00
N LYS A 334 -25.58 7.06 12.87
CA LYS A 334 -25.45 6.28 11.64
C LYS A 334 -26.43 5.11 11.68
N LEU A 335 -27.35 5.05 10.72
CA LEU A 335 -28.21 3.90 10.51
C LEU A 335 -27.52 2.91 9.57
N ARG A 336 -27.54 1.63 9.96
CA ARG A 336 -27.00 0.52 9.17
C ARG A 336 -27.76 0.40 7.84
N GLY A 337 -27.01 0.39 6.74
CA GLY A 337 -27.53 0.13 5.39
C GLY A 337 -27.42 -1.34 4.97
N ASP A 338 -26.55 -2.10 5.62
CA ASP A 338 -26.19 -3.45 5.19
C ASP A 338 -27.20 -4.50 5.68
N ILE A 339 -27.45 -5.53 4.88
CA ILE A 339 -28.44 -6.58 5.18
C ILE A 339 -27.70 -7.81 5.71
N ASN A 340 -28.23 -8.44 6.75
CA ASN A 340 -27.71 -9.71 7.25
C ASN A 340 -28.70 -10.82 6.87
N VAL A 341 -28.21 -11.87 6.22
CA VAL A 341 -29.05 -12.99 5.75
C VAL A 341 -28.63 -14.27 6.48
N LEU A 342 -29.59 -14.94 7.12
CA LEU A 342 -29.39 -16.25 7.75
C LEU A 342 -30.09 -17.33 6.93
N LEU A 343 -29.32 -18.28 6.41
CA LEU A 343 -29.84 -19.42 5.64
C LEU A 343 -30.02 -20.64 6.54
N LEU A 344 -31.24 -20.88 7.02
CA LEU A 344 -31.61 -22.07 7.77
C LEU A 344 -32.26 -23.11 6.84
N GLY A 345 -31.94 -24.38 7.06
CA GLY A 345 -32.56 -25.48 6.30
C GLY A 345 -31.89 -26.82 6.58
N ASP A 346 -32.40 -27.87 5.96
CA ASP A 346 -31.86 -29.22 6.13
C ASP A 346 -30.46 -29.38 5.52
N PRO A 347 -29.65 -30.34 6.01
CA PRO A 347 -28.39 -30.69 5.36
C PRO A 347 -28.64 -31.16 3.91
N GLY A 348 -27.74 -30.81 3.00
CA GLY A 348 -27.82 -31.22 1.58
C GLY A 348 -28.61 -30.27 0.67
N THR A 349 -29.15 -29.17 1.17
CA THR A 349 -29.92 -28.17 0.37
C THR A 349 -29.05 -27.13 -0.36
N ALA A 350 -27.80 -27.49 -0.71
CA ALA A 350 -26.82 -26.63 -1.40
C ALA A 350 -26.47 -25.27 -0.75
N LYS A 351 -26.84 -25.03 0.53
CA LYS A 351 -26.53 -23.80 1.28
C LYS A 351 -25.04 -23.42 1.26
N SER A 352 -24.14 -24.36 1.55
CA SER A 352 -22.70 -24.11 1.52
C SER A 352 -22.17 -23.78 0.11
N GLN A 353 -22.82 -24.27 -0.95
CA GLN A 353 -22.45 -23.94 -2.33
C GLN A 353 -22.91 -22.53 -2.71
N LEU A 354 -24.08 -22.09 -2.22
CA LEU A 354 -24.52 -20.70 -2.37
C LEU A 354 -23.54 -19.73 -1.69
N LEU A 355 -23.10 -20.05 -0.46
CA LEU A 355 -22.11 -19.24 0.27
C LEU A 355 -20.78 -19.11 -0.50
N LYS A 356 -20.28 -20.21 -1.08
CA LYS A 356 -19.06 -20.19 -1.92
C LYS A 356 -19.24 -19.43 -3.23
N PHE A 357 -20.45 -19.38 -3.77
CA PHE A 357 -20.74 -18.54 -4.93
C PHE A 357 -20.68 -17.05 -4.55
N VAL A 358 -21.29 -16.67 -3.42
CA VAL A 358 -21.26 -15.29 -2.90
C VAL A 358 -19.83 -14.83 -2.64
N GLU A 359 -19.00 -15.70 -2.05
CA GLU A 359 -17.57 -15.45 -1.83
C GLU A 359 -16.84 -15.04 -3.12
N LYS A 360 -17.16 -15.70 -4.25
CA LYS A 360 -16.52 -15.41 -5.54
C LYS A 360 -17.15 -14.23 -6.29
N ALA A 361 -18.43 -13.97 -6.04
CA ALA A 361 -19.18 -12.93 -6.75
C ALA A 361 -19.00 -11.55 -6.13
N ALA A 362 -18.83 -11.47 -4.81
CA ALA A 362 -18.62 -10.20 -4.11
C ALA A 362 -17.18 -9.68 -4.30
N PRO A 363 -16.99 -8.36 -4.44
CA PRO A 363 -15.66 -7.76 -4.64
C PRO A 363 -14.72 -7.95 -3.44
N ILE A 364 -15.30 -7.98 -2.24
CA ILE A 364 -14.62 -8.28 -0.99
C ILE A 364 -15.47 -9.33 -0.28
N ALA A 365 -14.95 -10.54 -0.13
CA ALA A 365 -15.57 -11.55 0.70
C ALA A 365 -14.55 -12.38 1.46
N ILE A 366 -14.97 -12.87 2.62
CA ILE A 366 -14.18 -13.78 3.43
C ILE A 366 -15.06 -14.95 3.85
N TYR A 367 -14.65 -16.15 3.46
CA TYR A 367 -15.28 -17.38 3.90
C TYR A 367 -14.63 -17.91 5.16
N THR A 368 -15.46 -18.24 6.15
CA THR A 368 -15.01 -18.88 7.37
C THR A 368 -15.99 -19.96 7.84
N SER A 369 -15.46 -20.94 8.57
CA SER A 369 -16.27 -22.00 9.19
C SER A 369 -16.49 -21.67 10.67
N GLY A 370 -17.72 -21.81 11.16
CA GLY A 370 -18.10 -21.54 12.54
C GLY A 370 -17.28 -22.31 13.57
N LYS A 371 -16.87 -23.55 13.28
CA LYS A 371 -16.01 -24.34 14.18
C LYS A 371 -14.56 -23.87 14.23
N GLY A 372 -14.05 -23.35 13.10
CA GLY A 372 -12.67 -22.88 12.97
C GLY A 372 -12.49 -21.41 13.33
N SER A 373 -13.59 -20.69 13.52
CA SER A 373 -13.60 -19.27 13.84
C SER A 373 -13.59 -19.08 15.36
N SER A 374 -12.60 -18.35 15.85
CA SER A 374 -12.60 -17.83 17.23
C SER A 374 -12.98 -16.35 17.23
N ALA A 375 -13.42 -15.83 18.38
CA ALA A 375 -13.76 -14.41 18.54
C ALA A 375 -12.63 -13.50 18.06
N ALA A 376 -11.37 -13.85 18.38
CA ALA A 376 -10.19 -13.12 17.95
C ALA A 376 -9.96 -13.19 16.42
N GLY A 377 -10.23 -14.35 15.81
CA GLY A 377 -10.13 -14.54 14.36
C GLY A 377 -11.25 -13.87 13.56
N LEU A 378 -12.43 -13.66 14.16
CA LEU A 378 -13.55 -12.95 13.55
C LEU A 378 -13.44 -11.44 13.71
N THR A 379 -13.08 -10.96 14.90
CA THR A 379 -13.05 -9.53 15.22
C THR A 379 -11.67 -8.93 14.92
N ALA A 380 -10.84 -8.75 15.93
CA ALA A 380 -9.43 -8.42 15.79
C ALA A 380 -8.67 -8.87 17.04
N SER A 381 -7.36 -9.01 16.91
CA SER A 381 -6.49 -9.42 18.00
C SER A 381 -5.31 -8.47 18.13
N VAL A 382 -4.87 -8.23 19.38
CA VAL A 382 -3.68 -7.42 19.64
C VAL A 382 -2.50 -8.38 19.80
N GLN A 383 -1.55 -8.33 18.86
CA GLN A 383 -0.31 -9.09 18.93
C GLN A 383 0.85 -8.19 19.36
N ARG A 384 1.83 -8.78 20.04
CA ARG A 384 3.07 -8.10 20.43
C ARG A 384 4.20 -8.57 19.55
N ASP A 385 4.85 -7.65 18.85
CA ASP A 385 6.07 -7.98 18.09
C ASP A 385 7.20 -8.33 19.06
N GLN A 386 7.87 -9.46 18.86
CA GLN A 386 8.96 -9.90 19.72
C GLN A 386 10.20 -8.99 19.58
N ASN A 387 10.38 -8.35 18.43
CA ASN A 387 11.56 -7.53 18.15
C ASN A 387 11.40 -6.08 18.61
N SER A 388 10.30 -5.42 18.25
CA SER A 388 10.06 -4.03 18.66
C SER A 388 9.42 -3.91 20.05
N ARG A 389 8.86 -5.01 20.60
CA ARG A 389 8.03 -5.03 21.82
C ARG A 389 6.76 -4.18 21.71
N GLU A 390 6.46 -3.65 20.55
CA GLU A 390 5.26 -2.86 20.27
C GLU A 390 4.06 -3.77 20.05
N PHE A 391 2.89 -3.27 20.42
CA PHE A 391 1.62 -3.94 20.17
C PHE A 391 1.09 -3.45 18.82
N TYR A 392 0.73 -4.37 17.94
CA TYR A 392 0.02 -4.08 16.70
C TYR A 392 -1.30 -4.85 16.68
N LEU A 393 -2.29 -4.26 16.01
CA LEU A 393 -3.63 -4.81 15.90
C LEU A 393 -3.71 -5.60 14.58
N GLU A 394 -4.02 -6.87 14.69
CA GLU A 394 -4.28 -7.76 13.57
C GLU A 394 -5.80 -7.87 13.37
N GLY A 395 -6.26 -7.44 12.20
CA GLY A 395 -7.66 -7.55 11.80
C GLY A 395 -8.08 -9.02 11.63
N GLY A 396 -9.21 -9.40 12.23
CA GLY A 396 -9.88 -10.66 11.94
C GLY A 396 -10.76 -10.56 10.69
N ALA A 397 -11.48 -11.63 10.37
CA ALA A 397 -12.28 -11.77 9.16
C ALA A 397 -13.27 -10.61 8.95
N MET A 398 -13.90 -10.08 9.99
CA MET A 398 -14.86 -8.98 9.85
C MET A 398 -14.18 -7.65 9.53
N VAL A 399 -13.00 -7.38 10.11
CA VAL A 399 -12.22 -6.16 9.83
C VAL A 399 -11.65 -6.19 8.42
N LEU A 400 -11.20 -7.36 7.98
CA LEU A 400 -10.64 -7.56 6.64
C LEU A 400 -11.71 -7.51 5.54
N ALA A 401 -12.97 -7.77 5.87
CA ALA A 401 -14.11 -7.73 4.96
C ALA A 401 -14.94 -6.44 5.08
N ASP A 402 -14.37 -5.34 5.58
CA ASP A 402 -15.08 -4.07 5.65
C ASP A 402 -15.56 -3.60 4.27
N GLY A 403 -16.82 -3.18 4.18
CA GLY A 403 -17.49 -2.86 2.92
C GLY A 403 -17.79 -4.06 1.99
N GLY A 404 -17.58 -5.29 2.46
CA GLY A 404 -17.81 -6.54 1.73
C GLY A 404 -18.81 -7.48 2.41
N VAL A 405 -18.67 -8.78 2.15
CA VAL A 405 -19.53 -9.84 2.70
C VAL A 405 -18.71 -10.88 3.46
N VAL A 406 -19.08 -11.17 4.71
CA VAL A 406 -18.51 -12.29 5.47
C VAL A 406 -19.42 -13.50 5.37
N CYS A 407 -18.92 -14.60 4.83
CA CYS A 407 -19.65 -15.86 4.70
C CYS A 407 -19.27 -16.80 5.85
N ILE A 408 -20.22 -17.10 6.74
CA ILE A 408 -20.02 -18.03 7.87
C ILE A 408 -20.82 -19.31 7.62
N ASP A 409 -20.13 -20.43 7.38
CA ASP A 409 -20.77 -21.76 7.32
C ASP A 409 -20.80 -22.42 8.71
N GLU A 410 -21.74 -23.32 8.96
CA GLU A 410 -21.90 -24.03 10.23
C GLU A 410 -22.05 -23.09 11.45
N PHE A 411 -22.85 -22.02 11.31
CA PHE A 411 -23.10 -21.03 12.37
C PHE A 411 -23.69 -21.65 13.67
N ASP A 412 -24.44 -22.75 13.54
CA ASP A 412 -24.99 -23.51 14.66
C ASP A 412 -23.91 -24.16 15.54
N LYS A 413 -22.75 -24.48 14.95
CA LYS A 413 -21.63 -25.15 15.63
C LYS A 413 -20.61 -24.19 16.25
N MET A 414 -20.86 -22.89 16.17
CA MET A 414 -20.05 -21.87 16.84
C MET A 414 -20.22 -21.94 18.36
N ARG A 415 -19.14 -21.61 19.09
CA ARG A 415 -19.22 -21.43 20.55
C ARG A 415 -20.02 -20.17 20.86
N ASP A 416 -20.72 -20.17 21.98
CA ASP A 416 -21.55 -19.03 22.38
C ASP A 416 -20.72 -17.77 22.62
N GLU A 417 -19.50 -17.89 23.16
CA GLU A 417 -18.55 -16.78 23.34
C GLU A 417 -18.20 -16.09 22.02
N ASP A 418 -17.93 -16.88 20.97
CA ASP A 418 -17.60 -16.37 19.63
C ASP A 418 -18.81 -15.71 18.97
N ARG A 419 -20.02 -16.21 19.24
CA ARG A 419 -21.28 -15.64 18.74
C ARG A 419 -21.56 -14.25 19.34
N VAL A 420 -21.30 -14.07 20.63
CA VAL A 420 -21.49 -12.78 21.32
C VAL A 420 -20.60 -11.68 20.73
N ALA A 421 -19.36 -12.03 20.33
CA ALA A 421 -18.42 -11.07 19.74
C ALA A 421 -18.91 -10.47 18.41
N ILE A 422 -19.76 -11.19 17.67
CA ILE A 422 -20.28 -10.72 16.37
C ILE A 422 -21.48 -9.77 16.54
N HIS A 423 -22.20 -9.82 17.66
CA HIS A 423 -23.44 -9.03 17.85
C HIS A 423 -23.18 -7.52 17.77
N GLU A 424 -22.07 -7.03 18.32
CA GLU A 424 -21.68 -5.62 18.24
C GLU A 424 -21.43 -5.20 16.80
N ALA A 425 -20.65 -5.99 16.06
CA ALA A 425 -20.30 -5.70 14.68
C ALA A 425 -21.51 -5.80 13.73
N MET A 426 -22.46 -6.70 13.98
CA MET A 426 -23.68 -6.81 13.16
C MET A 426 -24.62 -5.61 13.29
N GLU A 427 -24.66 -4.97 14.45
CA GLU A 427 -25.59 -3.88 14.72
C GLU A 427 -24.93 -2.50 14.55
N GLN A 428 -23.80 -2.28 15.23
CA GLN A 428 -23.11 -0.99 15.26
C GLN A 428 -22.10 -0.83 14.12
N GLN A 429 -21.72 -1.93 13.46
CA GLN A 429 -20.64 -1.96 12.46
C GLN A 429 -19.31 -1.43 13.04
N THR A 430 -19.10 -1.65 14.33
CA THR A 430 -17.90 -1.30 15.07
C THR A 430 -17.44 -2.48 15.91
N ILE A 431 -16.14 -2.53 16.19
CA ILE A 431 -15.54 -3.53 17.06
C ILE A 431 -14.73 -2.78 18.11
N SER A 432 -15.13 -2.89 19.37
CA SER A 432 -14.40 -2.32 20.50
C SER A 432 -13.40 -3.33 21.09
N ILE A 433 -12.13 -2.95 21.18
CA ILE A 433 -11.06 -3.80 21.74
C ILE A 433 -10.32 -3.05 22.82
N ALA A 434 -10.62 -3.37 24.07
CA ALA A 434 -9.87 -2.91 25.23
C ALA A 434 -8.88 -4.01 25.69
N LYS A 435 -7.68 -4.06 25.09
CA LYS A 435 -6.63 -5.02 25.47
C LYS A 435 -5.25 -4.37 25.44
N ALA A 436 -4.39 -4.74 26.39
CA ALA A 436 -2.98 -4.33 26.47
C ALA A 436 -2.74 -2.80 26.47
N GLY A 437 -3.70 -2.01 26.98
CA GLY A 437 -3.61 -0.55 27.00
C GLY A 437 -4.03 0.14 25.71
N ILE A 438 -4.54 -0.62 24.74
CA ILE A 438 -5.23 -0.13 23.53
C ILE A 438 -6.73 -0.24 23.84
N THR A 439 -7.49 0.84 23.60
CA THR A 439 -8.95 0.95 23.83
C THR A 439 -9.66 1.41 22.58
#